data_AF-A0A954SXQ0-F1
#
_entry.id   AF-A0A954SXQ0-F1
#
_cell.length_a   1.000
_cell.length_b   1.000
_cell.length_c   1.000
_cell.angle_alpha   90.00
_cell.angle_beta   90.00
_cell.angle_gamma   90.00
#
_symmetry.space_group_name_H-M   'P 1'
#
loop_
_entity.id
_entity.type
_entity.pdbx_description
1 polymer ?
#
loop_
_entity_poly.entity_id
_entity_poly.type
_entity_poly.pdbx_seq_one_letter_code
_entity_poly.pdbx_strand_id
1 'polypeptide(L)'
;HMMGVSLTGGGALEWFVKNLCAEVGNARDRGSAYKILFEEAAAVAPGAEGLYFLPYLAGERTPHADPDARGSLVGLTLKHGRGHIVRSIMEGVTYAMRDSLAIIESMGVPVKQIRASGGGSRSALWRQMQADIFGQPAVTINAEQGPAYGVALLAAVGAGAFRSIEEACDATIFVTDKTPTARKAKATYDRCFPEFQELYRSLRDDFKRISALCDSH
;
A
#
# COMPACT_ATOMS: atom_id res chain seq x y z
N HIS A 1 -19.67 7.71 4.54
CA HIS A 1 -18.23 7.40 4.62
C HIS A 1 -17.97 6.19 3.72
N MET A 2 -17.02 6.26 2.78
CA MET A 2 -16.62 5.11 1.94
C MET A 2 -15.24 4.66 2.42
N MET A 3 -15.05 3.34 2.54
CA MET A 3 -13.81 2.79 3.08
C MET A 3 -13.44 1.51 2.33
N GLY A 4 -12.21 1.45 1.84
CA GLY A 4 -11.57 0.21 1.42
C GLY A 4 -10.63 -0.27 2.50
N VAL A 5 -10.69 -1.55 2.86
CA VAL A 5 -9.82 -2.14 3.87
C VAL A 5 -9.08 -3.32 3.28
N SER A 6 -7.77 -3.15 3.07
CA SER A 6 -6.88 -4.27 2.76
C SER A 6 -6.35 -4.88 4.06
N LEU A 7 -6.39 -6.20 4.16
CA LEU A 7 -5.94 -6.95 5.34
C LEU A 7 -4.42 -6.97 5.50
N THR A 8 -3.67 -6.79 4.41
CA THR A 8 -2.23 -7.02 4.39
C THR A 8 -1.53 -5.89 3.63
N GLY A 9 -1.70 -4.65 4.11
CA GLY A 9 -0.99 -3.47 3.60
C GLY A 9 0.52 -3.50 3.92
N GLY A 10 0.99 -2.62 4.80
CA GLY A 10 2.41 -2.61 5.23
C GLY A 10 2.87 -3.95 5.85
N GLY A 11 1.93 -4.73 6.40
CA GLY A 11 2.20 -6.05 6.96
C GLY A 11 2.74 -7.07 5.94
N ALA A 12 2.48 -6.92 4.64
CA ALA A 12 3.02 -7.81 3.62
C ALA A 12 4.55 -7.66 3.52
N LEU A 13 5.02 -6.41 3.51
CA LEU A 13 6.45 -6.13 3.53
C LEU A 13 7.06 -6.58 4.85
N GLU A 14 6.43 -6.27 6.00
CA GLU A 14 6.92 -6.71 7.30
C GLU A 14 7.07 -8.24 7.37
N TRP A 15 6.08 -8.98 6.87
CA TRP A 15 6.15 -10.43 6.75
C TRP A 15 7.35 -10.88 5.92
N PHE A 16 7.58 -10.27 4.76
CA PHE A 16 8.70 -10.62 3.90
C PHE A 16 10.04 -10.34 4.59
N VAL A 17 10.20 -9.14 5.17
CA VAL A 17 11.42 -8.76 5.89
C VAL A 17 11.70 -9.72 7.03
N LYS A 18 10.69 -10.02 7.86
CA LYS A 18 10.83 -10.86 9.04
C LYS A 18 11.16 -12.32 8.71
N ASN A 19 10.56 -12.87 7.66
CA ASN A 19 10.64 -14.32 7.40
C ASN A 19 11.65 -14.70 6.32
N LEU A 20 11.94 -13.79 5.38
CA LEU A 20 12.76 -14.09 4.20
C LEU A 20 13.98 -13.18 4.05
N CYS A 21 14.14 -12.19 4.94
CA CYS A 21 15.30 -11.29 4.95
C CYS A 21 15.77 -11.01 6.39
N ALA A 22 15.60 -11.98 7.30
CA ALA A 22 15.93 -11.81 8.72
C ALA A 22 17.42 -11.54 8.95
N GLU A 23 18.27 -11.97 8.02
CA GLU A 23 19.71 -11.76 7.99
C GLU A 23 20.14 -10.38 7.47
N VAL A 24 19.21 -9.59 6.92
CA VAL A 24 19.52 -8.29 6.32
C VAL A 24 19.59 -7.20 7.38
N GLY A 25 20.64 -6.38 7.30
CA GLY A 25 20.86 -5.27 8.21
C GLY A 25 21.42 -5.70 9.56
N ASN A 26 21.29 -4.83 10.54
CA ASN A 26 21.76 -5.03 11.91
C ASN A 26 20.64 -5.62 12.76
N ALA A 27 20.89 -6.77 13.39
CA ALA A 27 19.91 -7.44 14.26
C ALA A 27 19.39 -6.57 15.42
N ARG A 28 20.16 -5.54 15.84
CA ARG A 28 19.76 -4.58 16.89
C ARG A 28 19.00 -3.36 16.37
N ASP A 29 18.97 -3.16 15.05
CA ASP A 29 18.28 -2.03 14.41
C ASP A 29 17.47 -2.54 13.21
N ARG A 30 16.18 -2.80 13.44
CA ARG A 30 15.26 -3.22 12.37
C ARG A 30 15.16 -2.19 11.24
N GLY A 31 15.39 -0.90 11.50
CA GLY A 31 15.34 0.16 10.50
C GLY A 31 16.42 -0.01 9.42
N SER A 32 17.58 -0.54 9.80
CA SER A 32 18.68 -0.80 8.86
C SER A 32 18.31 -1.79 7.76
N ALA A 33 17.49 -2.81 8.07
CA ALA A 33 16.99 -3.77 7.07
C ALA A 33 16.11 -3.06 6.04
N TYR A 34 15.12 -2.29 6.49
CA TYR A 34 14.25 -1.53 5.60
C TYR A 34 15.02 -0.54 4.72
N LYS A 35 16.06 0.10 5.25
CA LYS A 35 16.91 1.00 4.48
C LYS A 35 17.58 0.28 3.30
N ILE A 36 18.26 -0.83 3.56
CA ILE A 36 18.95 -1.63 2.53
C ILE A 36 17.95 -2.14 1.49
N LEU A 37 16.82 -2.70 1.94
CA LEU A 37 15.81 -3.26 1.06
C LEU A 37 15.12 -2.20 0.19
N PHE A 38 14.92 -0.99 0.70
CA PHE A 38 14.39 0.12 -0.08
C PHE A 38 15.40 0.70 -1.07
N GLU A 39 16.69 0.71 -0.74
CA GLU A 39 17.75 1.06 -1.69
C GLU A 39 17.81 0.04 -2.85
N GLU A 40 17.71 -1.26 -2.55
CA GLU A 40 17.63 -2.31 -3.57
C GLU A 40 16.37 -2.20 -4.43
N ALA A 41 15.21 -1.92 -3.83
CA ALA A 41 13.96 -1.73 -4.57
C ALA A 41 13.97 -0.45 -5.43
N ALA A 42 14.65 0.60 -4.98
CA ALA A 42 14.81 1.85 -5.72
C ALA A 42 15.63 1.67 -7.01
N ALA A 43 16.56 0.71 -7.03
CA ALA A 43 17.37 0.38 -8.21
C ALA A 43 16.60 -0.38 -9.30
N VAL A 44 15.43 -0.96 -8.98
CA VAL A 44 14.57 -1.65 -9.94
C VAL A 44 13.73 -0.62 -10.72
N ALA A 45 13.27 -0.91 -11.93
CA ALA A 45 12.37 -0.02 -12.67
C ALA A 45 10.89 -0.23 -12.28
N PRO A 46 9.99 0.74 -12.53
CA PRO A 46 8.54 0.55 -12.37
C PRO A 46 8.02 -0.72 -13.07
N GLY A 47 7.20 -1.49 -12.36
CA GLY A 47 6.65 -2.77 -12.84
C GLY A 47 7.51 -3.98 -12.53
N ALA A 48 8.56 -3.82 -11.70
CA ALA A 48 9.44 -4.86 -11.19
C ALA A 48 9.92 -5.88 -12.25
N GLU A 49 10.12 -5.39 -13.48
CA GLU A 49 10.46 -6.17 -14.67
C GLU A 49 9.55 -7.39 -14.98
N GLY A 50 8.26 -7.27 -14.65
CA GLY A 50 7.25 -8.30 -14.88
C GLY A 50 6.98 -9.19 -13.65
N LEU A 51 7.59 -8.89 -12.51
CA LEU A 51 7.31 -9.58 -11.24
C LEU A 51 6.11 -8.96 -10.53
N TYR A 52 5.08 -9.77 -10.26
CA TYR A 52 3.88 -9.35 -9.53
C TYR A 52 3.80 -10.03 -8.18
N PHE A 53 3.34 -9.27 -7.18
CA PHE A 53 2.99 -9.81 -5.88
C PHE A 53 1.52 -9.51 -5.58
N LEU A 54 0.71 -10.55 -5.41
CA LEU A 54 -0.65 -10.43 -4.88
C LEU A 54 -0.57 -10.42 -3.35
N PRO A 55 -1.01 -9.35 -2.65
CA PRO A 55 -0.67 -9.15 -1.24
C PRO A 55 -1.55 -9.89 -0.24
N TYR A 56 -2.38 -10.84 -0.65
CA TYR A 56 -3.47 -11.41 0.16
C TYR A 56 -3.03 -12.48 1.18
N LEU A 57 -2.01 -12.18 2.01
CA LEU A 57 -1.42 -13.16 2.95
C LEU A 57 -2.37 -13.61 4.06
N ALA A 58 -3.42 -12.85 4.36
CA ALA A 58 -4.39 -13.15 5.41
C ALA A 58 -5.83 -13.27 4.86
N GLY A 59 -5.98 -13.68 3.60
CA GLY A 59 -7.21 -13.44 2.84
C GLY A 59 -7.33 -11.95 2.46
N GLU A 60 -8.47 -11.55 1.93
CA GLU A 60 -8.73 -10.14 1.62
C GLU A 60 -10.17 -9.70 1.89
N ARG A 61 -10.32 -8.47 2.38
CA ARG A 61 -11.63 -7.81 2.56
C ARG A 61 -12.00 -6.97 1.35
N THR A 62 -11.22 -5.93 1.05
CA THR A 62 -11.42 -5.09 -0.14
C THR A 62 -10.17 -5.23 -1.01
N PRO A 63 -10.30 -5.44 -2.33
CA PRO A 63 -11.50 -5.28 -3.16
C PRO A 63 -12.38 -6.53 -3.32
N HIS A 64 -11.93 -7.72 -2.90
CA HIS A 64 -12.52 -8.99 -3.35
C HIS A 64 -13.53 -9.64 -2.41
N ALA A 65 -13.47 -9.34 -1.11
CA ALA A 65 -14.21 -10.05 -0.05
C ALA A 65 -14.03 -11.57 -0.12
N ASP A 66 -12.77 -12.00 -0.10
CA ASP A 66 -12.34 -13.37 -0.33
C ASP A 66 -11.44 -13.85 0.82
N PRO A 67 -11.97 -14.66 1.77
CA PRO A 67 -11.16 -15.19 2.88
C PRO A 67 -10.14 -16.25 2.42
N ASP A 68 -10.36 -16.85 1.25
CA ASP A 68 -9.52 -17.92 0.73
C ASP A 68 -8.32 -17.37 -0.05
N ALA A 69 -8.33 -16.09 -0.43
CA ALA A 69 -7.23 -15.44 -1.13
C ALA A 69 -5.88 -15.68 -0.44
N ARG A 70 -4.82 -15.87 -1.24
CA ARG A 70 -3.46 -16.14 -0.74
C ARG A 70 -2.44 -15.21 -1.39
N GLY A 71 -1.39 -14.90 -0.61
CA GLY A 71 -0.23 -14.19 -1.12
C GLY A 71 0.45 -14.99 -2.23
N SER A 72 0.76 -14.33 -3.34
CA SER A 72 1.31 -15.01 -4.53
C SER A 72 2.40 -14.16 -5.17
N LEU A 73 3.51 -14.79 -5.55
CA LEU A 73 4.58 -14.16 -6.31
C LEU A 73 4.62 -14.79 -7.71
N VAL A 74 4.31 -14.00 -8.73
CA VAL A 74 4.08 -14.47 -10.11
C VAL A 74 5.03 -13.76 -11.08
N GLY A 75 5.62 -14.52 -12.01
CA GLY A 75 6.54 -13.97 -13.02
C GLY A 75 8.03 -14.03 -12.65
N LEU A 76 8.43 -14.90 -11.73
CA LEU A 76 9.85 -15.09 -11.39
C LEU A 76 10.68 -15.53 -12.60
N THR A 77 11.89 -14.98 -12.70
CA THR A 77 12.92 -15.35 -13.68
C THR A 77 14.30 -15.22 -13.02
N LEU A 78 15.36 -15.76 -13.63
CA LEU A 78 16.71 -15.76 -13.05
C LEU A 78 17.32 -14.36 -12.83
N LYS A 79 16.76 -13.30 -13.44
CA LYS A 79 17.21 -11.91 -13.24
C LYS A 79 16.66 -11.28 -11.95
N HIS A 80 15.60 -11.85 -11.38
CA HIS A 80 14.91 -11.27 -10.23
C HIS A 80 15.67 -11.56 -8.94
N GLY A 81 16.17 -10.50 -8.32
CA GLY A 81 16.74 -10.51 -6.97
C GLY A 81 15.81 -9.94 -5.91
N ARG A 82 16.33 -9.81 -4.68
CA ARG A 82 15.59 -9.31 -3.52
C ARG A 82 14.95 -7.93 -3.74
N GLY A 83 15.66 -6.99 -4.36
CA GLY A 83 15.11 -5.68 -4.72
C GLY A 83 13.86 -5.76 -5.60
N HIS A 84 13.79 -6.73 -6.53
CA HIS A 84 12.61 -6.94 -7.38
C HIS A 84 11.42 -7.43 -6.56
N ILE A 85 11.66 -8.36 -5.62
CA ILE A 85 10.61 -8.88 -4.75
C ILE A 85 10.06 -7.76 -3.86
N VAL A 86 10.93 -6.99 -3.19
CA VAL A 86 10.53 -5.85 -2.37
C VAL A 86 9.74 -4.83 -3.19
N ARG A 87 10.24 -4.48 -4.38
CA ARG A 87 9.55 -3.61 -5.34
C ARG A 87 8.15 -4.14 -5.67
N SER A 88 8.04 -5.42 -6.04
CA SER A 88 6.76 -6.06 -6.42
C SER A 88 5.77 -6.09 -5.25
N ILE A 89 6.23 -6.28 -4.01
CA ILE A 89 5.38 -6.21 -2.81
C ILE A 89 4.82 -4.80 -2.63
N MET A 90 5.69 -3.79 -2.74
CA MET A 90 5.28 -2.38 -2.60
C MET A 90 4.26 -1.99 -3.66
N GLU A 91 4.53 -2.36 -4.92
CA GLU A 91 3.63 -2.13 -6.06
C GLU A 91 2.31 -2.91 -5.89
N GLY A 92 2.36 -4.18 -5.51
CA GLY A 92 1.20 -5.06 -5.30
C GLY A 92 0.24 -4.55 -4.23
N VAL A 93 0.76 -4.11 -3.08
CA VAL A 93 -0.03 -3.47 -2.03
C VAL A 93 -0.69 -2.20 -2.55
N THR A 94 0.04 -1.38 -3.31
CA THR A 94 -0.51 -0.14 -3.87
C THR A 94 -1.52 -0.41 -4.99
N TYR A 95 -1.37 -1.47 -5.79
CA TYR A 95 -2.39 -1.88 -6.76
C TYR A 95 -3.68 -2.36 -6.08
N ALA A 96 -3.60 -3.15 -5.01
CA ALA A 96 -4.79 -3.54 -4.23
C ALA A 96 -5.54 -2.31 -3.66
N MET A 97 -4.79 -1.29 -3.24
CA MET A 97 -5.38 0.00 -2.86
C MET A 97 -5.97 0.76 -4.06
N ARG A 98 -5.37 0.64 -5.25
CA ARG A 98 -5.88 1.26 -6.49
C ARG A 98 -7.19 0.61 -6.93
N ASP A 99 -7.36 -0.69 -6.75
CA ASP A 99 -8.67 -1.34 -6.95
C ASP A 99 -9.74 -0.72 -6.05
N SER A 100 -9.41 -0.52 -4.77
CA SER A 100 -10.33 0.15 -3.83
C SER A 100 -10.65 1.58 -4.25
N LEU A 101 -9.65 2.32 -4.76
CA LEU A 101 -9.82 3.66 -5.29
C LEU A 101 -10.71 3.67 -6.53
N ALA A 102 -10.52 2.74 -7.47
CA ALA A 102 -11.33 2.64 -8.68
C ALA A 102 -12.81 2.37 -8.35
N ILE A 103 -13.10 1.55 -7.34
CA ILE A 103 -14.46 1.34 -6.82
C ILE A 103 -15.03 2.66 -6.29
N ILE A 104 -14.26 3.44 -5.52
CA ILE A 104 -14.70 4.74 -5.00
C ILE A 104 -14.98 5.74 -6.14
N GLU A 105 -14.10 5.82 -7.12
CA GLU A 105 -14.26 6.70 -8.28
C GLU A 105 -15.48 6.31 -9.14
N SER A 106 -15.78 5.02 -9.26
CA SER A 106 -16.97 4.53 -9.97
C SER A 106 -18.30 4.99 -9.36
N MET A 107 -18.28 5.40 -8.08
CA MET A 107 -19.43 5.99 -7.38
C MET A 107 -19.57 7.50 -7.62
N GLY A 108 -18.76 8.08 -8.52
CA GLY A 108 -18.85 9.49 -8.91
C GLY A 108 -18.16 10.46 -7.94
N VAL A 109 -17.28 9.98 -7.06
CA VAL A 109 -16.57 10.82 -6.10
C VAL A 109 -15.16 11.13 -6.62
N PRO A 110 -14.88 12.37 -7.05
CA PRO A 110 -13.59 12.73 -7.64
C PRO A 110 -12.49 12.78 -6.57
N VAL A 111 -11.40 12.05 -6.78
CA VAL A 111 -10.21 12.10 -5.92
C VAL A 111 -9.17 13.04 -6.53
N LYS A 112 -8.74 14.05 -5.76
CA LYS A 112 -7.80 15.10 -6.22
C LYS A 112 -6.41 15.01 -5.57
N GLN A 113 -6.30 14.24 -4.50
CA GLN A 113 -5.08 14.14 -3.69
C GLN A 113 -5.15 12.87 -2.85
N ILE A 114 -3.99 12.25 -2.64
CA ILE A 114 -3.82 11.10 -1.75
C ILE A 114 -3.09 11.58 -0.50
N ARG A 115 -3.71 11.44 0.68
CA ARG A 115 -3.07 11.74 1.96
C ARG A 115 -2.49 10.45 2.54
N ALA A 116 -1.17 10.35 2.57
CA ALA A 116 -0.46 9.17 3.07
C ALA A 116 -0.10 9.36 4.55
N SER A 117 -0.37 8.34 5.36
CA SER A 117 -0.01 8.26 6.77
C SER A 117 0.45 6.84 7.14
N GLY A 118 1.03 6.67 8.33
CA GLY A 118 1.54 5.38 8.83
C GLY A 118 2.94 5.01 8.33
N GLY A 119 3.38 3.77 8.59
CA GLY A 119 4.76 3.33 8.30
C GLY A 119 5.15 3.47 6.82
N GLY A 120 4.23 3.15 5.91
CA GLY A 120 4.45 3.26 4.46
C GLY A 120 4.65 4.71 3.98
N SER A 121 4.09 5.70 4.67
CA SER A 121 4.25 7.11 4.29
C SER A 121 5.63 7.68 4.65
N ARG A 122 6.43 7.01 5.47
CA ARG A 122 7.80 7.41 5.80
C ARG A 122 8.80 7.12 4.67
N SER A 123 8.45 6.19 3.77
CA SER A 123 9.27 5.86 2.61
C SER A 123 9.00 6.82 1.46
N ALA A 124 9.98 7.64 1.08
CA ALA A 124 9.88 8.51 -0.10
C ALA A 124 9.61 7.70 -1.38
N LEU A 125 10.27 6.53 -1.51
CA LEU A 125 10.06 5.61 -2.62
C LEU A 125 8.59 5.14 -2.68
N TRP A 126 8.02 4.69 -1.56
CA TRP A 126 6.63 4.21 -1.56
C TRP A 126 5.62 5.34 -1.74
N ARG A 127 5.89 6.55 -1.24
CA ARG A 127 5.06 7.73 -1.53
C ARG A 127 5.06 8.06 -3.03
N GLN A 128 6.20 7.95 -3.69
CA GLN A 128 6.29 8.13 -5.14
C GLN A 128 5.49 7.05 -5.88
N MET A 129 5.62 5.78 -5.51
CA MET A 129 4.82 4.70 -6.11
C MET A 129 3.31 4.93 -5.92
N GLN A 130 2.86 5.35 -4.74
CA GLN A 130 1.46 5.71 -4.51
C GLN A 130 1.00 6.84 -5.43
N ALA A 131 1.77 7.92 -5.55
CA ALA A 131 1.41 9.03 -6.43
C ALA A 131 1.32 8.61 -7.90
N ASP A 132 2.21 7.71 -8.33
CA ASP A 132 2.31 7.23 -9.70
C ASP A 132 1.22 6.20 -10.03
N ILE A 133 0.94 5.27 -9.12
CA ILE A 133 -0.06 4.21 -9.30
C ILE A 133 -1.48 4.78 -9.20
N PHE A 134 -1.75 5.65 -8.22
CA PHE A 134 -3.06 6.30 -8.08
C PHE A 134 -3.29 7.41 -9.12
N GLY A 135 -2.22 7.91 -9.75
CA GLY A 135 -2.32 8.99 -10.74
C GLY A 135 -2.69 10.35 -10.13
N GLN A 136 -2.50 10.52 -8.82
CA GLN A 136 -2.80 11.73 -8.07
C GLN A 136 -1.61 12.08 -7.16
N PRO A 137 -1.36 13.37 -6.86
CA PRO A 137 -0.28 13.73 -5.95
C PRO A 137 -0.48 13.12 -4.56
N ALA A 138 0.58 12.50 -4.02
CA ALA A 138 0.61 12.04 -2.64
C ALA A 138 1.13 13.15 -1.72
N VAL A 139 0.53 13.31 -0.56
CA VAL A 139 0.96 14.29 0.45
C VAL A 139 1.05 13.66 1.82
N THR A 140 1.94 14.21 2.66
CA THR A 140 1.94 13.96 4.10
C THR A 140 1.46 15.21 4.83
N ILE A 141 0.94 15.02 6.04
CA ILE A 141 0.45 16.08 6.90
C ILE A 141 1.28 16.15 8.19
N ASN A 142 1.13 17.23 8.94
CA ASN A 142 1.79 17.47 10.23
C ASN A 142 1.27 16.59 11.40
N ALA A 143 0.47 15.56 11.11
CA ALA A 143 -0.10 14.66 12.10
C ALA A 143 0.31 13.20 11.81
N GLU A 144 1.39 12.76 12.45
CA GLU A 144 1.85 11.35 12.34
C GLU A 144 0.93 10.37 13.08
N GLN A 145 0.35 10.81 14.21
CA GLN A 145 -0.52 10.00 15.06
C GLN A 145 -1.99 10.33 14.79
N GLY A 146 -2.46 10.01 13.58
CA GLY A 146 -3.80 10.37 13.09
C GLY A 146 -4.93 10.10 14.09
N PRO A 147 -5.08 8.89 14.65
CA PRO A 147 -6.15 8.60 15.60
C PRO A 147 -6.08 9.43 16.89
N ALA A 148 -4.90 9.53 17.51
CA ALA A 148 -4.73 10.31 18.73
C ALA A 148 -4.97 11.80 18.48
N TYR A 149 -4.52 12.31 17.34
CA TYR A 149 -4.73 13.70 16.94
C TYR A 149 -6.21 14.00 16.67
N GLY A 150 -6.93 13.07 16.02
CA GLY A 150 -8.37 13.19 15.83
C GLY A 150 -9.14 13.28 17.15
N VAL A 151 -8.78 12.44 18.14
CA VAL A 151 -9.38 12.51 19.48
C VAL A 151 -9.09 13.85 20.17
N ALA A 152 -7.87 14.38 20.03
CA ALA A 152 -7.51 15.68 20.58
C ALA A 152 -8.32 16.83 19.96
N LEU A 153 -8.55 16.80 18.63
CA LEU A 153 -9.39 17.79 17.95
C LEU A 153 -10.85 17.70 18.41
N LEU A 154 -11.39 16.49 18.53
CA LEU A 154 -12.75 16.28 19.06
C LEU A 154 -12.88 16.81 20.50
N ALA A 155 -11.89 16.57 21.35
CA ALA A 155 -11.86 17.08 22.72
C ALA A 155 -11.75 18.62 22.75
N ALA A 156 -10.95 19.23 21.88
CA ALA A 156 -10.82 20.68 21.78
C ALA A 156 -12.14 21.34 21.35
N VAL A 157 -12.86 20.75 20.40
CA VAL A 157 -14.21 21.20 20.01
C VAL A 157 -15.20 21.02 21.17
N GLY A 158 -15.21 19.86 21.82
CA GLY A 158 -16.07 19.60 22.98
C GLY A 158 -15.81 20.53 24.17
N ALA A 159 -14.57 21.00 24.33
CA ALA A 159 -14.18 21.98 25.34
C ALA A 159 -14.45 23.44 24.92
N GLY A 160 -14.98 23.68 23.71
CA GLY A 160 -15.28 25.01 23.19
C GLY A 160 -14.07 25.81 22.69
N ALA A 161 -12.90 25.18 22.55
CA ALA A 161 -11.70 25.83 21.99
C ALA A 161 -11.83 26.09 20.48
N PHE A 162 -12.66 25.30 19.79
CA PHE A 162 -13.07 25.51 18.40
C PHE A 162 -14.58 25.36 18.29
N ARG A 163 -15.20 26.06 17.33
CA ARG A 163 -16.66 26.05 17.12
C ARG A 163 -17.14 24.80 16.36
N SER A 164 -16.25 24.15 15.62
CA SER A 164 -16.54 22.98 14.79
C SER A 164 -15.29 22.14 14.55
N ILE A 165 -15.49 20.89 14.12
CA ILE A 165 -14.39 19.99 13.74
C ILE A 165 -13.67 20.52 12.50
N GLU A 166 -14.42 21.11 11.57
CA GLU A 166 -13.90 21.74 10.36
C GLU A 166 -12.94 22.88 10.70
N GLU A 167 -13.35 23.80 11.59
CA GLU A 167 -12.49 24.88 12.07
C GLU A 167 -11.21 24.36 12.75
N ALA A 168 -11.35 23.34 13.60
CA ALA A 168 -10.21 22.72 14.26
C ALA A 168 -9.25 22.09 13.24
N CYS A 169 -9.77 21.40 12.23
CA CYS A 169 -8.97 20.81 11.15
C CYS A 169 -8.24 21.88 10.33
N ASP A 170 -8.94 22.93 9.90
CA ASP A 170 -8.38 24.00 9.05
C ASP A 170 -7.29 24.79 9.78
N ALA A 171 -7.44 24.99 11.09
CA ALA A 171 -6.47 25.71 11.91
C ALA A 171 -5.20 24.89 12.23
N THR A 172 -5.27 23.56 12.16
CA THR A 172 -4.23 22.70 12.76
C THR A 172 -3.63 21.65 11.82
N ILE A 173 -4.32 21.26 10.74
CA ILE A 173 -3.84 20.26 9.79
C ILE A 173 -3.38 20.95 8.50
N PHE A 174 -2.12 20.76 8.14
CA PHE A 174 -1.56 21.27 6.91
C PHE A 174 -0.61 20.25 6.25
N VAL A 175 -0.47 20.40 4.92
CA VAL A 175 0.44 19.57 4.13
C VAL A 175 1.88 19.94 4.46
N THR A 176 2.69 18.94 4.81
CA THR A 176 4.11 19.10 5.14
C THR A 176 5.03 18.75 3.98
N ASP A 177 4.60 17.84 3.11
CA ASP A 177 5.36 17.41 1.94
C ASP A 177 4.41 16.93 0.85
N LYS A 178 4.84 17.07 -0.42
CA LYS A 178 4.06 16.74 -1.60
C LYS A 178 4.93 16.01 -2.61
N THR A 179 4.51 14.80 -2.96
CA THR A 179 5.11 13.96 -3.98
C THR A 179 4.25 14.03 -5.26
N PRO A 180 4.74 14.61 -6.36
CA PRO A 180 4.00 14.72 -7.60
C PRO A 180 3.97 13.38 -8.35
N THR A 181 2.97 13.21 -9.21
CA THR A 181 2.89 12.07 -10.14
C THR A 181 3.93 12.22 -11.26
N ALA A 182 4.75 11.20 -11.45
CA ALA A 182 5.69 11.10 -12.57
C ALA A 182 5.00 10.46 -13.79
N ARG A 183 4.81 11.25 -14.85
CA ARG A 183 4.04 10.84 -16.05
C ARG A 183 4.51 9.51 -16.67
N LYS A 184 5.83 9.29 -16.76
CA LYS A 184 6.40 8.06 -17.33
C LYS A 184 6.09 6.83 -16.46
N ALA A 185 6.28 6.94 -15.14
CA ALA A 185 6.00 5.85 -14.21
C ALA A 185 4.50 5.54 -14.17
N LYS A 186 3.65 6.57 -14.11
CA LYS A 186 2.19 6.43 -14.21
C LYS A 186 1.78 5.63 -15.45
N ALA A 187 2.30 5.98 -16.63
CA ALA A 187 1.98 5.27 -17.87
C ALA A 187 2.45 3.80 -17.86
N THR A 188 3.53 3.48 -17.15
CA THR A 188 3.92 2.08 -16.92
C THR A 188 2.95 1.37 -16.00
N TYR A 189 2.63 1.97 -14.85
CA TYR A 189 1.70 1.38 -13.88
C TYR A 189 0.27 1.22 -14.40
N ASP A 190 -0.20 2.14 -15.25
CA ASP A 190 -1.48 2.00 -15.94
C ASP A 190 -1.53 0.79 -16.89
N ARG A 191 -0.38 0.38 -17.46
CA ARG A 191 -0.28 -0.82 -18.28
C ARG A 191 -0.16 -2.10 -17.44
N CYS A 192 0.50 -2.03 -16.29
CA CYS A 192 0.66 -3.17 -15.38
C CYS A 192 -0.61 -3.48 -14.59
N PHE A 193 -1.43 -2.47 -14.28
CA PHE A 193 -2.57 -2.63 -13.38
C PHE A 193 -3.64 -3.63 -13.85
N PRO A 194 -4.06 -3.66 -15.14
CA PRO A 194 -5.01 -4.68 -15.61
C PRO A 194 -4.50 -6.11 -15.44
N GLU A 195 -3.19 -6.34 -15.62
CA GLU A 195 -2.57 -7.65 -15.42
C GLU A 195 -2.64 -8.07 -13.94
N PHE A 196 -2.36 -7.14 -13.01
CA PHE A 196 -2.52 -7.40 -11.57
C PHE A 196 -3.96 -7.83 -11.23
N GLN A 197 -4.96 -7.18 -11.81
CA GLN A 197 -6.37 -7.56 -11.60
C GLN A 197 -6.67 -8.96 -12.16
N GLU A 198 -6.14 -9.27 -13.35
CA GLU A 198 -6.36 -10.56 -14.00
C GLU A 198 -5.67 -11.72 -13.27
N LEU A 199 -4.50 -11.48 -12.68
CA LEU A 199 -3.81 -12.47 -11.86
C LEU A 199 -4.65 -12.94 -10.67
N TYR A 200 -5.34 -12.03 -9.97
CA TYR A 200 -6.28 -12.44 -8.93
C TYR A 200 -7.43 -13.27 -9.52
N ARG A 201 -8.04 -12.82 -10.63
CA ARG A 201 -9.16 -13.54 -11.25
C ARG A 201 -8.77 -14.95 -11.69
N SER A 202 -7.56 -15.12 -12.20
CA SER A 202 -7.03 -16.40 -12.63
C SER A 202 -6.80 -17.36 -11.47
N LEU A 203 -6.32 -16.85 -10.33
CA LEU A 203 -5.94 -17.68 -9.18
C LEU A 203 -7.06 -17.88 -8.14
N ARG A 204 -8.17 -17.14 -8.23
CA ARG A 204 -9.25 -17.16 -7.21
C ARG A 204 -9.79 -18.55 -6.91
N ASP A 205 -9.98 -19.38 -7.93
CA ASP A 205 -10.55 -20.73 -7.75
C ASP A 205 -9.48 -21.72 -7.28
N ASP A 206 -8.21 -21.48 -7.61
CA ASP A 206 -7.07 -22.21 -7.03
C ASP A 206 -6.95 -21.94 -5.54
N PHE A 207 -7.09 -20.69 -5.10
CA PHE A 207 -7.05 -20.33 -3.69
C PHE A 207 -8.07 -21.09 -2.85
N LYS A 208 -9.31 -21.20 -3.33
CA LYS A 208 -10.37 -22.00 -2.69
C LYS A 208 -10.01 -23.48 -2.61
N ARG A 209 -9.51 -24.05 -3.70
CA ARG A 209 -9.07 -25.46 -3.72
C ARG A 209 -7.91 -25.69 -2.75
N ILE A 210 -6.93 -24.78 -2.71
CA ILE A 210 -5.79 -24.85 -1.79
C ILE A 210 -6.27 -24.77 -0.34
N SER A 211 -7.20 -23.85 -0.01
CA SER A 211 -7.73 -23.73 1.35
C SER A 211 -8.43 -25.01 1.80
N ALA A 212 -9.27 -25.60 0.93
CA ALA A 212 -9.97 -26.84 1.23
C ALA A 212 -9.04 -28.04 1.52
N LEU A 213 -7.84 -28.06 0.94
CA LEU A 213 -6.83 -29.08 1.24
C LEU A 213 -6.29 -28.96 2.68
N CYS A 214 -6.25 -27.75 3.24
CA CYS A 214 -5.77 -27.51 4.60
C CYS A 214 -6.84 -27.78 5.67
N ASP A 215 -8.11 -27.57 5.35
CA ASP A 215 -9.24 -27.79 6.28
C ASP A 215 -9.62 -29.28 6.44
N SER A 216 -8.97 -30.17 5.68
CA SER A 216 -9.20 -31.62 5.69
C SER A 216 -8.39 -32.36 6.77
N HIS A 217 -7.79 -31.63 7.72
CA HIS A 217 -6.99 -32.13 8.84
C HIS A 217 -7.49 -31.54 10.18
#